data_AF-A0A9D4VW40-F1
#
_entry.id   AF-A0A9D4VW40-F1
#
_cell.length_a   1.000
_cell.length_b   1.000
_cell.length_c   1.000
_cell.angle_alpha   90.00
_cell.angle_beta   90.00
_cell.angle_gamma   90.00
#
_symmetry.space_group_name_H-M   'P 1'
#
loop_
_entity.id
_entity.type
_entity.pdbx_description
1 polymer ?
#
loop_
_entity_poly.entity_id
_entity_poly.type
_entity_poly.pdbx_seq_one_letter_code
_entity_poly.pdbx_strand_id
1 'polypeptide(L)'
;MLLSSSFASLPSFFKPQQLPRTSLPSTNVSHRKSANYEPSIWNYDTLLLLSLKHEYADVQYVNRSVKLQEEVRRMINDENIEILELIENVKRLGLGYHFEKEIREAFDRFLSLEKYG
;
A
#
# COMPACT_ATOMS: atom_id res chain seq x y z
N MET A 1 36.88 -1.89 36.04
CA MET A 1 37.91 -0.87 35.77
C MET A 1 38.19 -0.88 34.27
N LEU A 2 38.18 0.30 33.67
CA LEU A 2 38.02 0.55 32.24
C LEU A 2 39.30 0.22 31.46
N LEU A 3 39.16 -0.47 30.31
CA LEU A 3 40.24 -0.58 29.33
C LEU A 3 40.52 0.81 28.75
N SER A 4 41.75 1.29 28.92
CA SER A 4 42.23 2.51 28.27
C SER A 4 42.50 2.23 26.79
N SER A 5 41.66 2.76 25.89
CA SER A 5 41.99 2.82 24.47
C SER A 5 42.94 3.97 24.21
N SER A 6 44.18 3.61 23.89
CA SER A 6 45.24 4.51 23.44
C SER A 6 44.83 5.12 22.10
N PHE A 7 44.64 6.44 22.05
CA PHE A 7 44.47 7.16 20.80
C PHE A 7 45.86 7.40 20.22
N ALA A 8 46.18 6.73 19.10
CA ALA A 8 47.44 6.91 18.40
C ALA A 8 47.63 8.40 18.05
N SER A 9 48.74 8.98 18.52
CA SER A 9 49.15 10.32 18.08
C SER A 9 49.35 10.32 16.57
N LEU A 10 48.60 11.16 15.87
CA LEU A 10 48.76 11.38 14.45
C LEU A 10 50.18 11.92 14.15
N PRO A 11 50.81 11.50 13.03
CA PRO A 11 52.15 11.96 12.67
C PRO A 11 52.16 13.48 12.44
N SER A 12 53.24 14.13 12.86
CA SER A 12 53.49 15.58 12.86
C SER A 12 53.55 16.24 11.46
N PHE A 13 53.24 15.50 10.41
CA PHE A 13 53.25 15.97 9.02
C PHE A 13 51.89 16.51 8.54
N PHE A 14 50.79 16.20 9.24
CA PHE A 14 49.49 16.86 9.00
C PHE A 14 49.48 18.26 9.64
N LYS A 15 50.16 19.21 9.01
CA LYS A 15 49.91 20.63 9.24
C LYS A 15 48.77 21.03 8.30
N PRO A 16 47.56 21.39 8.79
CA PRO A 16 46.53 21.92 7.91
C PRO A 16 47.10 23.17 7.24
N GLN A 17 47.31 23.09 5.92
CA GLN A 17 47.63 24.27 5.12
C GLN A 17 46.48 25.25 5.28
N GLN A 18 46.71 26.35 5.98
CA GLN A 18 45.80 27.47 5.95
C GLN A 18 45.94 28.11 4.57
N LEU A 19 44.98 27.83 3.69
CA LEU A 19 44.77 28.61 2.47
C LEU A 19 44.70 30.10 2.85
N PRO A 20 45.23 31.02 2.02
CA PRO A 20 45.06 32.43 2.26
C PRO A 20 43.57 32.69 2.44
N ARG A 21 43.19 33.30 3.58
CA ARG A 21 41.83 33.77 3.81
C ARG A 21 41.55 34.84 2.77
N THR A 22 41.05 34.43 1.61
CA THR A 22 40.28 35.31 0.75
C THR A 22 39.11 35.73 1.62
N SER A 23 39.03 37.01 1.98
CA SER A 23 37.83 37.59 2.56
C SER A 23 36.72 37.43 1.53
N LEU A 24 36.03 36.29 1.57
CA LEU A 24 34.76 36.11 0.90
C LEU A 24 33.87 37.25 1.40
N PRO A 25 33.21 38.01 0.52
CA PRO A 25 32.17 38.93 0.98
C PRO A 25 31.27 38.11 1.89
N SER A 26 31.00 38.62 3.09
CA SER A 26 30.12 38.00 4.07
C SER A 26 28.83 37.55 3.37
N THR A 27 28.82 36.31 2.88
CA THR A 27 27.67 35.72 2.24
C THR A 27 26.72 35.54 3.39
N ASN A 28 25.74 36.45 3.44
CA ASN A 28 24.56 36.38 4.28
C ASN A 28 24.21 34.91 4.44
N VAL A 29 24.42 34.36 5.64
CA VAL A 29 24.10 32.97 5.93
C VAL A 29 22.61 32.85 5.63
N SER A 30 22.28 32.31 4.47
CA SER A 30 20.91 32.12 4.05
C SER A 30 20.34 31.11 5.03
N HIS A 31 19.61 31.59 6.03
CA HIS A 31 18.87 30.71 6.92
C HIS A 31 17.99 29.82 6.05
N ARG A 32 18.19 28.51 6.15
CA ARG A 32 17.36 27.53 5.43
C ARG A 32 15.91 27.78 5.81
N LYS A 33 15.07 28.14 4.83
CA LYS A 33 13.63 28.28 5.04
C LYS A 33 13.02 26.92 5.37
N SER A 34 12.19 26.86 6.42
CA SER A 34 11.36 25.68 6.66
C SER A 34 10.29 25.60 5.58
N ALA A 35 10.01 24.39 5.09
CA ALA A 35 9.02 24.17 4.05
C ALA A 35 7.57 24.19 4.58
N ASN A 36 7.38 24.17 5.90
CA ASN A 36 6.08 24.19 6.59
C ASN A 36 5.08 23.18 6.00
N TYR A 37 5.53 21.95 5.76
CA TYR A 37 4.65 20.88 5.31
C TYR A 37 3.64 20.53 6.40
N GLU A 38 2.40 20.27 5.98
CA GLU A 38 1.40 19.67 6.84
C GLU A 38 1.87 18.28 7.32
N PRO A 39 1.57 17.91 8.57
CA PRO A 39 1.92 16.60 9.10
C PRO A 39 1.16 15.49 8.37
N SER A 40 1.65 14.26 8.50
CA SER A 40 1.00 13.09 7.93
C SER A 40 -0.40 12.91 8.52
N ILE A 41 -1.34 12.52 7.67
CA ILE A 41 -2.70 12.13 8.07
C ILE A 41 -2.67 10.91 9.02
N TRP A 42 -1.64 10.07 8.89
CA TRP A 42 -1.47 8.85 9.68
C TRP A 42 -0.60 9.12 10.90
N ASN A 43 -1.07 8.69 12.08
CA ASN A 43 -0.31 8.66 13.32
C ASN A 43 0.35 7.28 13.50
N TYR A 44 1.52 7.24 14.13
CA TYR A 44 2.25 6.00 14.40
C TYR A 44 1.42 5.00 15.21
N ASP A 45 0.70 5.47 16.24
CA ASP A 45 -0.13 4.63 17.08
C ASP A 45 -1.31 4.01 16.31
N THR A 46 -1.88 4.75 15.35
CA THR A 46 -2.99 4.24 14.53
C THR A 46 -2.49 3.18 13.55
N LEU A 47 -1.31 3.39 12.95
CA LEU A 47 -0.65 2.41 12.10
C LEU A 47 -0.30 1.13 12.87
N LEU A 48 0.21 1.26 14.10
CA LEU A 48 0.55 0.12 14.94
C LEU A 48 -0.70 -0.69 15.32
N LEU A 49 -1.79 -0.03 15.70
CA LEU A 49 -3.07 -0.69 16.00
C LEU A 49 -3.60 -1.44 14.78
N LEU A 50 -3.63 -0.79 13.60
CA LEU A 50 -4.11 -1.41 12.36
C LEU A 50 -3.26 -2.63 11.97
N SER A 51 -1.94 -2.56 12.17
CA SER A 51 -1.01 -3.66 11.88
C SER A 51 -1.21 -4.85 12.83
N LEU A 52 -1.52 -4.59 14.11
CA LEU A 52 -1.65 -5.65 15.12
C LEU A 52 -3.05 -6.28 15.17
N LYS A 53 -4.09 -5.60 14.68
CA LYS A 53 -5.49 -6.08 14.75
C LYS A 53 -5.90 -7.10 13.69
N HIS A 54 -4.98 -7.70 12.93
CA HIS A 54 -5.38 -8.57 11.81
C HIS A 54 -5.66 -10.04 12.20
N GLU A 55 -5.53 -10.48 13.45
CA GLU A 55 -5.82 -11.89 13.76
C GLU A 55 -7.31 -12.18 14.06
N TYR A 56 -8.09 -11.13 14.34
CA TYR A 56 -9.48 -11.24 14.81
C TYR A 56 -10.49 -10.72 13.79
N ALA A 57 -10.32 -11.09 12.51
CA ALA A 57 -11.49 -11.19 11.64
C ALA A 57 -12.36 -12.31 12.22
N ASP A 58 -13.33 -11.94 13.06
CA ASP A 58 -14.19 -12.87 13.79
C ASP A 58 -14.66 -13.98 12.84
N VAL A 59 -14.41 -15.24 13.23
CA VAL A 59 -14.64 -16.46 12.42
C VAL A 59 -16.05 -16.46 11.82
N GLN A 60 -17.00 -15.81 12.48
CA GLN A 60 -18.35 -15.53 11.99
C GLN A 60 -18.35 -14.81 10.64
N TYR A 61 -17.55 -13.76 10.46
CA TYR A 61 -17.47 -12.98 9.21
C TYR A 61 -16.82 -13.77 8.09
N VAL A 62 -15.80 -14.58 8.39
CA VAL A 62 -15.17 -15.46 7.39
C VAL A 62 -16.16 -16.53 6.92
N ASN A 63 -16.86 -17.19 7.86
CA ASN A 63 -17.86 -18.18 7.50
C ASN A 63 -19.02 -17.56 6.69
N ARG A 64 -19.47 -16.37 7.11
CA ARG A 64 -20.51 -15.64 6.40
C ARG A 64 -20.05 -15.21 5.00
N SER A 65 -18.79 -14.75 4.84
CA SER A 65 -18.28 -14.33 3.54
C SER A 65 -18.20 -15.51 2.56
N VAL A 66 -17.75 -16.69 3.02
CA VAL A 66 -17.75 -17.92 2.22
C VAL A 66 -19.16 -18.27 1.75
N LYS A 67 -20.15 -18.26 2.64
CA LYS A 67 -21.55 -18.55 2.28
C LYS A 67 -22.11 -17.58 1.25
N LEU A 68 -21.83 -16.29 1.42
CA LEU A 68 -22.27 -15.25 0.48
C LEU A 68 -21.56 -15.37 -0.88
N GLN A 69 -20.27 -15.71 -0.89
CA GLN A 69 -19.55 -15.96 -2.14
C GLN A 69 -20.19 -17.11 -2.92
N GLU A 70 -20.55 -18.21 -2.26
CA GLU A 70 -21.26 -19.33 -2.91
C GLU A 70 -22.64 -18.94 -3.45
N GLU A 71 -23.36 -18.07 -2.74
CA GLU A 71 -24.64 -17.55 -3.22
C GLU A 71 -24.47 -16.71 -4.49
N VAL A 72 -23.51 -15.79 -4.49
CA VAL A 72 -23.19 -14.98 -5.67
C VAL A 72 -22.74 -15.86 -6.85
N ARG A 73 -21.95 -16.91 -6.61
CA ARG A 73 -21.56 -17.88 -7.66
C ARG A 73 -22.78 -18.52 -8.31
N ARG A 74 -23.78 -18.94 -7.51
CA ARG A 74 -25.02 -19.51 -8.04
C ARG A 74 -25.81 -18.48 -8.84
N MET A 75 -25.91 -17.25 -8.35
CA MET A 75 -26.59 -16.17 -9.07
C MET A 75 -25.92 -15.84 -10.40
N ILE A 76 -24.58 -15.85 -10.47
CA ILE A 76 -23.82 -15.61 -11.72
C ILE A 76 -24.01 -16.76 -12.73
N ASN A 77 -24.28 -17.97 -12.24
CA ASN A 77 -24.52 -19.13 -13.08
C ASN A 77 -25.98 -19.32 -13.49
N ASP A 78 -26.91 -18.56 -12.90
CA ASP A 78 -28.30 -18.56 -13.30
C ASP A 78 -28.47 -17.83 -14.65
N GLU A 79 -29.34 -18.33 -15.52
CA GLU A 79 -29.54 -17.81 -16.89
C GLU A 79 -30.55 -16.64 -16.91
N ASN A 80 -30.47 -15.76 -15.91
CA ASN A 80 -31.36 -14.61 -15.77
C ASN A 80 -30.87 -13.39 -16.59
N ILE A 81 -31.82 -12.59 -17.06
CA ILE A 81 -31.56 -11.39 -17.89
C ILE A 81 -30.77 -10.32 -17.11
N GLU A 82 -30.89 -10.30 -15.78
CA GLU A 82 -30.22 -9.33 -14.89
C GLU A 82 -28.76 -9.69 -14.58
N ILE A 83 -28.20 -10.73 -15.23
CA ILE A 83 -26.85 -11.23 -14.96
C ILE A 83 -25.75 -10.19 -15.18
N LEU A 84 -25.90 -9.34 -16.20
CA LEU A 84 -24.92 -8.32 -16.53
C LEU A 84 -24.84 -7.22 -15.45
N GLU A 85 -25.98 -6.84 -14.88
CA GLU A 85 -26.04 -5.88 -13.78
C GLU A 85 -25.37 -6.45 -12.52
N LEU A 86 -25.61 -7.74 -12.22
CA LEU A 86 -24.93 -8.43 -11.12
C LEU A 86 -23.39 -8.40 -11.29
N ILE A 87 -22.90 -8.72 -12.49
CA ILE A 87 -21.46 -8.70 -12.79
C ILE A 87 -20.88 -7.29 -12.65
N GLU A 88 -21.57 -6.26 -13.12
CA GLU A 88 -21.13 -4.87 -12.97
C GLU A 88 -21.04 -4.48 -11.49
N ASN A 89 -22.06 -4.81 -10.70
CA ASN A 89 -22.09 -4.52 -9.27
C ASN A 89 -20.95 -5.23 -8.52
N VAL A 90 -20.69 -6.50 -8.81
CA VAL A 90 -19.57 -7.27 -8.22
C VAL A 90 -18.22 -6.64 -8.55
N LYS A 91 -18.02 -6.19 -9.79
CA LYS A 91 -16.78 -5.49 -10.20
C LYS A 91 -16.64 -4.14 -9.50
N ARG A 92 -17.72 -3.34 -9.39
CA ARG A 92 -17.72 -2.04 -8.70
C ARG A 92 -17.41 -2.16 -7.20
N LEU A 93 -17.80 -3.27 -6.58
CA LEU A 93 -17.45 -3.61 -5.20
C LEU A 93 -15.99 -4.05 -5.01
N GLY A 94 -15.21 -4.18 -6.08
CA GLY A 94 -13.83 -4.69 -6.01
C GLY A 94 -13.76 -6.19 -5.74
N LEU A 95 -14.87 -6.92 -5.91
CA LEU A 95 -14.96 -8.36 -5.64
C LEU A 95 -14.76 -9.21 -6.91
N GLY A 96 -14.59 -8.57 -8.07
CA GLY A 96 -14.49 -9.27 -9.36
C GLY A 96 -13.45 -10.39 -9.41
N TYR A 97 -12.35 -10.26 -8.67
CA TYR A 97 -11.28 -11.27 -8.61
C TYR A 97 -11.73 -12.61 -8.02
N HIS A 98 -12.78 -12.62 -7.19
CA HIS A 98 -13.31 -13.87 -6.62
C HIS A 98 -14.15 -14.69 -7.61
N PHE A 99 -14.61 -14.06 -8.69
CA PHE A 99 -15.61 -14.60 -9.61
C PHE A 99 -15.15 -14.59 -11.07
N GLU A 100 -13.84 -14.47 -11.33
CA GLU A 100 -13.31 -14.34 -12.70
C GLU A 100 -13.72 -15.50 -13.61
N LYS A 101 -13.80 -16.71 -13.05
CA LYS A 101 -14.21 -17.91 -13.76
C LYS A 101 -15.69 -17.84 -14.13
N GLU A 102 -16.55 -17.59 -13.14
CA GLU A 102 -18.01 -17.54 -13.29
C GLU A 102 -18.43 -16.41 -14.24
N ILE A 103 -17.75 -15.25 -14.15
CA ILE A 103 -17.98 -14.12 -15.06
C ILE A 103 -17.62 -14.51 -16.51
N ARG A 104 -16.49 -15.20 -16.73
CA ARG A 104 -16.09 -15.67 -18.06
C ARG A 104 -17.11 -16.64 -18.63
N GLU A 105 -17.51 -17.63 -17.84
CA GLU A 105 -18.51 -18.62 -18.24
C GLU A 105 -19.86 -17.96 -18.56
N ALA A 106 -20.25 -16.92 -17.80
CA ALA A 106 -21.46 -16.14 -18.09
C ALA A 106 -21.39 -15.41 -19.45
N PHE A 107 -20.25 -14.81 -19.78
CA PHE A 107 -20.05 -14.22 -21.11
C PHE A 107 -20.05 -15.26 -22.22
N ASP A 108 -19.41 -16.42 -22.01
CA ASP A 108 -19.39 -17.49 -23.01
C ASP A 108 -20.81 -18.02 -23.29
N ARG A 109 -21.66 -18.16 -22.26
CA ARG A 109 -23.08 -18.52 -22.42
C ARG A 109 -23.84 -17.47 -23.22
N PHE A 110 -23.68 -16.19 -22.88
CA PHE A 110 -24.33 -15.08 -23.59
C PHE A 110 -23.97 -15.06 -25.08
N LEU A 111 -22.67 -15.18 -25.40
CA LEU A 111 -22.18 -15.21 -26.79
C LEU A 111 -22.62 -16.47 -27.53
N SER A 112 -22.75 -17.60 -26.84
CA SER A 112 -23.24 -18.85 -27.43
C SER A 112 -24.73 -18.77 -27.77
N LEU A 113 -25.54 -18.11 -26.93
CA LEU A 113 -26.97 -17.87 -27.17
C LEU A 113 -27.19 -16.96 -28.38
N GLU A 114 -26.41 -15.90 -28.52
CA GLU A 114 -26.51 -14.98 -29.67
C GLU A 114 -26.13 -15.64 -31.00
N LYS A 115 -25.27 -16.66 -30.97
CA LYS A 115 -24.77 -17.34 -32.19
C LYS A 115 -25.74 -18.38 -32.78
N TYR A 116 -26.72 -18.84 -32.01
CA TYR A 116 -27.66 -19.89 -32.41
C TYR A 116 -29.14 -19.49 -32.23
N GLY A 117 -29.41 -18.23 -31.91
CA GLY A 117 -30.75 -17.62 -31.85
C GLY A 117 -31.20 -17.01 -33.17
#